data_AF-A0A2V0QQB1-F1
#
_entry.id   AF-A0A2V0QQB1-F1
#
_cell.length_a   1.000
_cell.length_b   1.000
_cell.length_c   1.000
_cell.angle_alpha   90.00
_cell.angle_beta   90.00
_cell.angle_gamma   90.00
#
_symmetry.space_group_name_H-M   'P 1'
#
loop_
_entity.id
_entity.type
_entity.pdbx_description
1 polymer ?
#
loop_
_entity_poly.entity_id
_entity_poly.type
_entity_poly.pdbx_seq_one_letter_code
_entity_poly.pdbx_strand_id
1 'polypeptide(L)'
;MSKKPSHQQLVERVAALTVDWYRAQALVRDVRQLLNNEYQQYFAAHGEPEPNFRRINPNDPAYTPVINFTNQTYEQLQKAKQAKGSAKRRMETAVRALMAYRGEVIEAPRLAAVRRVNASGETLQ
;
A
#
# COMPACT_ATOMS: atom_id res chain seq x y z
N MET A 1 23.21 26.96 -10.87
CA MET A 1 22.72 26.68 -9.50
C MET A 1 21.20 26.63 -9.54
N SER A 2 20.57 25.52 -9.15
CA SER A 2 19.10 25.44 -9.11
C SER A 2 18.58 26.30 -7.96
N LYS A 3 17.63 27.22 -8.23
CA LYS A 3 17.02 28.06 -7.20
C LYS A 3 16.28 27.18 -6.20
N LYS A 4 16.42 27.45 -4.90
CA LYS A 4 15.63 26.77 -3.87
C LYS A 4 14.15 27.00 -4.16
N PRO A 5 13.30 25.96 -4.10
CA PRO A 5 11.87 26.12 -4.36
C PRO A 5 11.24 27.04 -3.31
N SER A 6 10.30 27.87 -3.74
CA SER A 6 9.48 28.69 -2.84
C SER A 6 8.47 27.83 -2.07
N HIS A 7 7.92 28.38 -0.98
CA HIS A 7 6.85 27.73 -0.21
C HIS A 7 5.66 27.34 -1.11
N GLN A 8 5.20 28.26 -1.96
CA GLN A 8 4.07 28.03 -2.86
C GLN A 8 4.35 26.86 -3.81
N GLN A 9 5.55 26.78 -4.40
CA GLN A 9 5.94 25.66 -5.27
C GLN A 9 5.96 24.31 -4.52
N LEU A 10 6.33 24.30 -3.24
CA LEU A 10 6.29 23.09 -2.43
C LEU A 10 4.85 22.66 -2.12
N VAL A 11 3.96 23.62 -1.82
CA VAL A 11 2.53 23.36 -1.60
C VAL A 11 1.87 22.83 -2.86
N GLU A 12 2.08 23.47 -4.02
CA GLU A 12 1.55 23.03 -5.31
C GLU A 12 2.03 21.62 -5.66
N ARG A 13 3.31 21.32 -5.38
CA ARG A 13 3.88 19.99 -5.60
C ARG A 13 3.21 18.92 -4.72
N VAL A 14 2.96 19.22 -3.44
CA VAL A 14 2.23 18.31 -2.55
C VAL A 14 0.81 18.08 -3.06
N ALA A 15 0.10 19.14 -3.44
CA ALA A 15 -1.27 19.03 -3.96
C ALA A 15 -1.33 18.15 -5.22
N ALA A 16 -0.46 18.39 -6.20
CA ALA A 16 -0.40 17.60 -7.43
C ALA A 16 -0.13 16.11 -7.16
N LEU A 17 0.88 15.81 -6.32
CA LEU A 17 1.23 14.43 -5.99
C LEU A 17 0.16 13.71 -5.15
N THR A 18 -0.64 14.45 -4.39
CA THR A 18 -1.78 13.90 -3.63
C THR A 18 -2.89 13.45 -4.58
N VAL A 19 -3.18 14.24 -5.62
CA VAL A 19 -4.13 13.87 -6.68
C VAL A 19 -3.65 12.61 -7.41
N ASP A 20 -2.37 12.53 -7.76
CA ASP A 20 -1.79 11.35 -8.41
C ASP A 20 -1.88 10.10 -7.54
N TRP A 21 -1.59 10.23 -6.24
CA TRP A 21 -1.74 9.12 -5.30
C TRP A 21 -3.20 8.66 -5.18
N TYR A 22 -4.15 9.60 -5.11
CA TYR A 22 -5.58 9.28 -5.07
C TYR A 22 -6.03 8.55 -6.35
N ARG A 23 -5.61 9.02 -7.53
CA ARG A 23 -5.89 8.35 -8.81
C ARG A 23 -5.36 6.92 -8.83
N ALA A 24 -4.13 6.72 -8.38
CA ALA A 24 -3.54 5.38 -8.29
C ALA A 24 -4.29 4.48 -7.27
N GLN A 25 -4.78 5.06 -6.18
CA GLN A 25 -5.61 4.34 -5.21
C GLN A 25 -6.98 3.95 -5.78
N ALA A 26 -7.64 4.85 -6.51
CA ALA A 26 -8.91 4.56 -7.19
C ALA A 26 -8.73 3.43 -8.20
N LEU A 27 -7.68 3.47 -9.02
CA LEU A 27 -7.36 2.40 -9.96
C LEU A 27 -7.19 1.04 -9.27
N VAL A 28 -6.48 0.97 -8.14
CA VAL A 28 -6.35 -0.28 -7.36
C VAL A 28 -7.70 -0.81 -6.90
N ARG A 29 -8.62 0.07 -6.48
CA ARG A 29 -9.97 -0.31 -6.07
C ARG A 29 -10.76 -0.87 -7.26
N ASP A 30 -10.71 -0.19 -8.39
CA ASP A 30 -11.50 -0.54 -9.57
C ASP A 30 -11.02 -1.87 -10.18
N VAL A 31 -9.69 -2.07 -10.30
CA VAL A 31 -9.12 -3.35 -10.77
C VAL A 31 -9.39 -4.49 -9.77
N ARG A 32 -9.39 -4.21 -8.46
CA ARG A 32 -9.79 -5.21 -7.46
C ARG A 32 -11.26 -5.62 -7.62
N GLN A 33 -12.13 -4.66 -7.88
CA GLN A 33 -13.55 -4.95 -8.12
C GLN A 33 -13.72 -5.79 -9.38
N LEU A 34 -13.01 -5.46 -10.46
CA LEU A 34 -13.00 -6.26 -11.69
C LEU A 34 -12.56 -7.71 -11.41
N LEU A 35 -11.45 -7.90 -10.69
CA LEU A 35 -10.95 -9.22 -10.32
C LEU A 35 -11.99 -10.02 -9.51
N ASN A 36 -12.66 -9.38 -8.55
CA ASN A 36 -13.71 -10.01 -7.76
C ASN A 36 -14.90 -10.43 -8.63
N ASN A 37 -15.28 -9.62 -9.62
CA ASN A 37 -16.34 -9.95 -10.56
C ASN A 37 -15.94 -11.15 -11.44
N GLU A 38 -14.69 -11.23 -11.89
CA GLU A 38 -14.20 -12.38 -12.67
C GLU A 38 -14.24 -13.68 -11.85
N TYR A 39 -13.85 -13.63 -10.57
CA TYR A 39 -14.02 -14.78 -9.67
C TYR A 39 -15.47 -15.23 -9.57
N GLN A 40 -16.40 -14.29 -9.37
CA GLN A 40 -17.83 -14.59 -9.30
C GLN A 40 -18.37 -15.20 -10.60
N GLN A 41 -17.97 -14.66 -11.75
CA GLN A 41 -18.36 -15.18 -13.06
C GLN A 41 -17.83 -16.61 -13.27
N TYR A 42 -16.57 -16.86 -12.92
CA TYR A 42 -15.96 -18.18 -13.03
C TYR A 42 -16.72 -19.21 -12.19
N PHE A 43 -16.90 -18.92 -10.90
CA PHE A 43 -17.57 -19.84 -9.97
C PHE A 43 -19.05 -20.06 -10.29
N ALA A 44 -19.75 -19.05 -10.81
CA ALA A 44 -21.13 -19.22 -11.28
C ALA A 44 -21.23 -20.22 -12.44
N ALA A 45 -20.22 -20.30 -13.31
CA ALA A 45 -20.22 -21.18 -14.47
C ALA A 45 -19.64 -22.58 -14.20
N HIS A 46 -18.67 -22.70 -13.28
CA HIS A 46 -17.87 -23.93 -13.09
C HIS A 46 -18.09 -24.60 -11.73
N GLY A 47 -18.78 -23.93 -10.82
CA GLY A 47 -18.88 -24.32 -9.41
C GLY A 47 -17.68 -23.82 -8.59
N GLU A 48 -17.89 -23.69 -7.28
CA GLU A 48 -16.84 -23.32 -6.33
C GLU A 48 -16.20 -24.60 -5.75
N PRO A 49 -14.86 -24.72 -5.71
CA PRO A 49 -14.19 -25.87 -5.13
C PRO A 49 -14.55 -26.11 -3.66
N GLU A 50 -14.72 -25.03 -2.89
CA GLU A 50 -15.06 -25.08 -1.47
C GLU A 50 -16.13 -24.03 -1.15
N PRO A 51 -17.40 -24.45 -1.00
CA PRO A 51 -18.51 -23.55 -0.72
C PRO A 51 -18.29 -22.77 0.59
N ASN A 52 -18.43 -21.45 0.54
CA ASN A 52 -18.20 -20.50 1.65
C ASN A 52 -16.74 -20.15 1.95
N PHE A 53 -15.77 -20.68 1.19
CA PHE A 53 -14.37 -20.30 1.35
C PHE A 53 -14.02 -19.09 0.48
N ARG A 54 -14.07 -17.89 1.06
CA ARG A 54 -13.87 -16.61 0.34
C ARG A 54 -12.45 -16.36 -0.21
N ARG A 55 -11.51 -17.30 -0.08
CA ARG A 55 -10.09 -17.11 -0.42
C ARG A 55 -9.67 -18.06 -1.53
N ILE A 56 -8.93 -17.55 -2.51
CA ILE A 56 -8.25 -18.39 -3.50
C ILE A 56 -6.98 -18.95 -2.86
N ASN A 57 -6.88 -20.28 -2.76
CA ASN A 57 -5.66 -20.94 -2.29
C ASN A 57 -4.75 -21.29 -3.48
N PRO A 58 -3.62 -20.59 -3.68
CA PRO A 58 -2.74 -20.86 -4.82
C PRO A 58 -1.98 -22.19 -4.73
N ASN A 59 -1.93 -22.81 -3.55
CA ASN A 59 -1.25 -24.10 -3.36
C ASN A 59 -2.16 -25.29 -3.61
N ASP A 60 -3.47 -25.06 -3.75
CA ASP A 60 -4.44 -26.10 -4.01
C ASP A 60 -4.70 -26.19 -5.53
N PRO A 61 -4.41 -27.34 -6.16
CA PRO A 61 -4.62 -27.54 -7.59
C PRO A 61 -6.05 -27.26 -8.05
N ALA A 62 -7.06 -27.41 -7.20
CA ALA A 62 -8.46 -27.13 -7.52
C ALA A 62 -8.72 -25.67 -7.91
N TYR A 63 -7.87 -24.73 -7.44
CA TYR A 63 -7.95 -23.32 -7.80
C TYR A 63 -7.12 -22.95 -9.03
N THR A 64 -6.32 -23.86 -9.59
CA THR A 64 -5.49 -23.60 -10.79
C THR A 64 -6.32 -23.04 -11.95
N PRO A 65 -7.50 -23.59 -12.28
CA PRO A 65 -8.31 -23.08 -13.39
C PRO A 65 -8.77 -21.63 -13.22
N VAL A 66 -9.25 -21.26 -12.02
CA VAL A 66 -9.69 -19.89 -11.72
C VAL A 66 -8.53 -18.91 -11.66
N ILE A 67 -7.37 -19.35 -11.16
CA ILE A 67 -6.12 -18.56 -11.18
C ILE A 67 -5.70 -18.27 -12.61
N ASN A 68 -5.70 -19.29 -13.48
CA ASN A 68 -5.36 -19.11 -14.90
C ASN A 68 -6.35 -18.18 -15.60
N PHE A 69 -7.65 -18.31 -15.32
CA PHE A 69 -8.68 -17.45 -15.88
C PHE A 69 -8.51 -15.98 -15.48
N THR A 70 -8.14 -15.72 -14.23
CA THR A 70 -8.04 -14.35 -13.67
C THR A 70 -6.62 -13.77 -13.70
N ASN A 71 -5.64 -14.50 -14.22
CA ASN A 71 -4.23 -14.14 -14.08
C ASN A 71 -3.92 -12.74 -14.66
N GLN A 72 -4.48 -12.42 -15.82
CA GLN A 72 -4.26 -11.12 -16.47
C GLN A 72 -4.72 -9.95 -15.58
N THR A 73 -5.92 -10.04 -15.00
CA THR A 73 -6.47 -9.00 -14.13
C THR A 73 -5.73 -8.95 -12.80
N TYR A 74 -5.29 -10.10 -12.29
CA TYR A 74 -4.42 -10.15 -11.11
C TYR A 74 -3.08 -9.45 -11.35
N GLU A 75 -2.43 -9.64 -12.51
CA GLU A 75 -1.22 -8.92 -12.88
C GLU A 75 -1.44 -7.41 -12.97
N GLN A 76 -2.56 -6.97 -13.55
CA GLN A 76 -2.95 -5.56 -13.58
C GLN A 76 -3.11 -5.00 -12.15
N LEU A 77 -3.72 -5.77 -11.24
CA LEU A 77 -3.85 -5.38 -9.85
C LEU A 77 -2.47 -5.19 -9.18
N GLN A 78 -1.51 -6.08 -9.45
CA GLN A 78 -0.16 -5.95 -8.91
C GLN A 78 0.55 -4.71 -9.45
N LYS A 79 0.47 -4.46 -10.76
CA LYS A 79 1.00 -3.24 -11.38
C LYS A 79 0.38 -1.97 -10.77
N ALA A 80 -0.94 -1.96 -10.58
CA ALA A 80 -1.64 -0.84 -9.94
C ALA A 80 -1.19 -0.63 -8.49
N LYS A 81 -1.02 -1.70 -7.71
CA LYS A 81 -0.51 -1.63 -6.32
C LYS A 81 0.91 -1.05 -6.27
N GLN A 82 1.79 -1.49 -7.17
CA GLN A 82 3.15 -0.95 -7.27
C GLN A 82 3.13 0.54 -7.61
N ALA A 83 2.32 0.94 -8.61
CA ALA A 83 2.15 2.34 -9.00
C ALA A 83 1.63 3.20 -7.84
N LYS A 84 0.62 2.72 -7.09
CA LYS A 84 0.12 3.36 -5.87
C LYS A 84 1.23 3.53 -4.83
N GLY A 85 2.03 2.50 -4.59
CA GLY A 85 3.16 2.55 -3.65
C GLY A 85 4.18 3.61 -4.04
N SER A 86 4.55 3.67 -5.32
CA SER A 86 5.47 4.68 -5.87
C SER A 86 4.88 6.09 -5.78
N ALA A 87 3.60 6.28 -6.07
CA ALA A 87 2.92 7.56 -5.92
C ALA A 87 2.89 8.02 -4.45
N LYS A 88 2.59 7.10 -3.52
CA LYS A 88 2.61 7.37 -2.07
C LYS A 88 3.99 7.85 -1.62
N ARG A 89 5.05 7.14 -2.01
CA ARG A 89 6.43 7.51 -1.66
C ARG A 89 6.78 8.91 -2.17
N ARG A 90 6.46 9.22 -3.44
CA ARG A 90 6.69 10.57 -4.01
C ARG A 90 5.95 11.66 -3.25
N MET A 91 4.69 11.42 -2.91
CA MET A 91 3.87 12.33 -2.10
C MET A 91 4.48 12.53 -0.70
N GLU A 92 4.82 11.45 0.01
CA GLU A 92 5.47 11.51 1.33
C GLU A 92 6.80 12.28 1.28
N THR A 93 7.62 12.08 0.24
CA THR A 93 8.86 12.85 0.04
C THR A 93 8.57 14.35 -0.13
N ALA A 94 7.55 14.73 -0.91
CA ALA A 94 7.18 16.13 -1.08
C ALA A 94 6.66 16.76 0.22
N VAL A 95 5.87 16.00 1.00
CA VAL A 95 5.40 16.44 2.33
C VAL A 95 6.60 16.68 3.25
N ARG A 96 7.55 15.75 3.33
CA ARG A 96 8.78 15.93 4.14
C ARG A 96 9.59 17.16 3.71
N ALA A 97 9.66 17.45 2.42
CA ALA A 97 10.33 18.65 1.92
C ALA A 97 9.62 19.95 2.36
N LEU A 98 8.27 19.96 2.36
CA LEU A 98 7.48 21.08 2.87
C LEU A 98 7.65 21.26 4.38
N MET A 99 7.65 20.16 5.15
CA MET A 99 7.89 20.18 6.59
C MET A 99 9.27 20.75 6.91
N ALA A 100 10.31 20.28 6.22
CA ALA A 100 11.67 20.77 6.38
C ALA A 100 11.79 22.27 6.06
N TYR A 101 11.10 22.76 5.02
CA TYR A 101 11.05 24.19 4.70
C TYR A 101 10.43 25.03 5.83
N ARG A 102 9.43 24.48 6.53
CA ARG A 102 8.75 25.13 7.65
C ARG A 102 9.45 24.94 9.01
N GLY A 103 10.51 24.14 9.07
CA GLY A 103 11.16 23.76 10.32
C GLY A 103 10.32 22.80 11.18
N GLU A 104 9.33 22.12 10.59
CA GLU A 104 8.50 21.14 11.29
C GLU A 104 9.28 19.81 11.48
N VAL A 105 9.24 19.27 12.70
CA VAL A 105 9.89 18.00 13.04
C VAL A 105 8.85 17.02 13.56
N ILE A 106 8.88 15.77 13.09
CA ILE A 106 8.07 14.69 13.66
C ILE A 106 8.84 14.14 14.85
N GLU A 107 8.37 14.42 16.06
CA GLU A 107 8.91 13.78 17.26
C GLU A 107 8.40 12.34 17.33
N ALA A 108 9.30 11.38 17.15
CA ALA A 108 8.99 9.99 17.44
C ALA A 108 8.85 9.81 18.95
N PRO A 109 7.84 9.05 19.43
CA PRO A 109 7.74 8.72 20.84
C PRO A 109 9.03 7.99 21.26
N ARG A 110 9.74 8.56 22.23
CA ARG A 110 10.93 7.90 22.80
C ARG A 110 10.46 6.62 23.47
N LEU A 111 10.98 5.48 23.03
CA LEU A 111 10.75 4.23 23.75
C LEU A 111 11.24 4.41 25.19
N ALA A 112 10.38 4.10 26.16
CA ALA A 112 10.80 4.06 27.55
C ALA A 112 12.02 3.15 27.64
N ALA A 113 13.08 3.63 28.30
CA ALA A 113 14.24 2.79 28.58
C ALA A 113 13.76 1.59 29.39
N VAL A 114 13.63 0.44 28.74
CA VAL A 114 13.29 -0.81 29.42
C VAL A 114 14.48 -1.13 30.32
N ARG A 115 14.35 -0.83 31.62
CA ARG A 115 15.29 -1.34 32.62
C ARG A 115 15.16 -2.86 32.58
N ARG A 116 16.15 -3.53 31.99
CA ARG A 116 16.31 -4.97 32.15
C ARG A 116 16.75 -5.21 33.58
N VAL A 117 15.78 -5.54 34.44
CA VAL A 117 16.04 -5.95 35.81
C VAL A 117 16.04 -7.48 35.84
N ASN A 118 17.09 -8.09 36.39
CA ASN A 118 17.06 -9.53 36.67
C ASN A 118 16.12 -9.82 37.86
N ALA A 119 15.83 -11.10 38.12
CA ALA A 119 14.97 -11.52 39.25
C ALA A 119 15.51 -11.07 40.63
N SER A 120 16.77 -10.63 40.69
CA SER A 120 17.49 -10.14 41.85
C SER A 120 17.39 -8.61 42.05
N GLY A 121 16.75 -7.87 41.13
CA GLY A 121 16.64 -6.40 41.22
C GLY A 121 17.82 -5.62 40.63
N GLU A 122 18.80 -6.27 40.02
CA GLU A 122 19.97 -5.61 39.44
C GLU A 122 19.72 -5.20 37.98
N THR A 123 20.08 -3.96 37.66
CA THR A 123 20.05 -3.43 36.29
C THR A 123 21.23 -3.98 35.50
N LEU A 124 20.96 -4.76 34.45
CA LEU A 124 21.99 -5.18 33.51
C LEU A 124 22.40 -3.96 32.65
N GLN A 125 23.67 -3.57 32.73
CA GLN A 125 24.29 -2.56 31.86
C GLN A 125 24.29 -3.02 30.39
#